data_AF-A0A5M6IXY7-F1
#
_entry.id   AF-A0A5M6IXY7-F1
#
_cell.length_a   1.000
_cell.length_b   1.000
_cell.length_c   1.000
_cell.angle_alpha   90.00
_cell.angle_beta   90.00
_cell.angle_gamma   90.00
#
_symmetry.space_group_name_H-M   'P 1'
#
loop_
_entity.id
_entity.type
_entity.pdbx_description
1 polymer ?
#
loop_
_entity_poly.entity_id
_entity_poly.type
_entity_poly.pdbx_seq_one_letter_code
_entity_poly.pdbx_strand_id
1 'polypeptide(L)' 'MAKQSDAQKETVGRVMHEFKHGELESGRTGRKVRNPRQAIAIALSEAGASREQDEGKRQRGAKARR' A
#
# COMPACT_ATOMS: atom_id res chain seq x y z
N MET A 1 -7.22 2.82 -16.10
CA MET A 1 -6.52 2.45 -14.86
C MET A 1 -6.52 0.93 -14.76
N ALA A 2 -5.39 0.30 -14.41
CA ALA A 2 -5.43 -1.12 -14.05
C ALA A 2 -6.38 -1.28 -12.85
N LYS A 3 -7.35 -2.19 -12.96
CA LYS A 3 -8.21 -2.54 -11.83
C LYS A 3 -7.35 -3.23 -10.77
N GLN A 4 -7.55 -2.89 -9.50
CA GLN A 4 -6.93 -3.62 -8.41
C GLN A 4 -7.36 -5.08 -8.44
N SER A 5 -6.42 -6.01 -8.25
CA SER A 5 -6.74 -7.44 -8.11
C SER A 5 -7.46 -7.70 -6.78
N ASP A 6 -8.10 -8.86 -6.64
CA ASP A 6 -8.83 -9.19 -5.40
C ASP A 6 -7.89 -9.25 -4.20
N ALA A 7 -6.69 -9.81 -4.37
CA ALA A 7 -5.66 -9.79 -3.33
C ALA A 7 -5.28 -8.36 -2.89
N GLN A 8 -5.23 -7.40 -3.83
CA GLN A 8 -4.97 -6.00 -3.50
C GLN A 8 -6.11 -5.39 -2.69
N LYS A 9 -7.37 -5.70 -3.05
CA LYS A 9 -8.54 -5.24 -2.30
C LYS A 9 -8.58 -5.81 -0.90
N GLU A 10 -8.22 -7.09 -0.73
CA GLU A 10 -8.14 -7.72 0.59
C GLU A 10 -7.09 -7.03 1.47
N THR A 11 -5.90 -6.76 0.95
CA THR A 11 -4.87 -6.01 1.68
C THR A 11 -5.35 -4.61 2.07
N VAL A 12 -5.96 -3.88 1.13
CA VAL A 12 -6.53 -2.56 1.44
C VAL A 12 -7.61 -2.67 2.52
N GLY A 13 -8.50 -3.65 2.42
CA GLY A 13 -9.54 -3.91 3.39
C GLY A 13 -8.99 -4.20 4.78
N ARG A 14 -7.97 -5.06 4.88
CA ARG A 14 -7.30 -5.38 6.15
C ARG A 14 -6.70 -4.14 6.81
N VAL A 15 -5.92 -3.36 6.08
CA VAL A 15 -5.28 -2.14 6.62
C VAL A 15 -6.32 -1.11 7.04
N MET A 16 -7.40 -0.94 6.26
CA MET A 16 -8.48 -0.02 6.63
C MET A 16 -9.28 -0.52 7.83
N HIS A 17 -9.42 -1.84 7.99
CA HIS A 17 -10.05 -2.45 9.15
C HIS A 17 -9.23 -2.20 10.42
N GLU A 18 -7.91 -2.44 10.39
CA GLU A 18 -6.98 -2.13 11.49
C GLU A 18 -7.01 -0.63 11.83
N PHE A 19 -7.08 0.25 10.82
CA PHE A 19 -7.23 1.68 11.05
C PHE A 19 -8.56 2.02 11.73
N LYS A 20 -9.67 1.40 11.32
CA LYS A 20 -11.00 1.59 11.91
C LYS A 20 -11.03 1.19 13.40
N HIS A 21 -10.26 0.18 13.78
CA HIS A 21 -10.11 -0.25 15.17
C HIS A 21 -9.04 0.53 15.96
N GLY A 22 -8.29 1.43 15.31
CA GLY A 22 -7.23 2.21 15.95
C GLY A 22 -5.99 1.39 16.29
N GLU A 23 -5.76 0.32 15.53
CA GLU A 23 -4.66 -0.63 15.67
C GLU A 23 -3.57 -0.44 14.63
N LEU A 24 -3.86 0.26 13.52
CA LEU A 24 -2.88 0.50 12.47
C LEU A 24 -1.69 1.33 12.98
N GLU A 25 -0.47 0.83 12.81
CA GLU A 25 0.77 1.49 13.21
C GLU A 25 1.63 1.89 12.00
N SER A 26 2.37 2.99 12.15
CA SER A 26 3.37 3.43 11.20
C SER A 26 4.64 2.59 11.37
N GLY A 27 4.99 1.77 10.37
CA GLY A 27 6.11 0.82 10.46
C GLY A 27 7.46 1.41 10.89
N ARG A 28 7.78 2.66 10.50
CA ARG A 28 9.06 3.29 10.86
C ARG A 28 9.14 3.77 12.32
N THR A 29 8.01 4.09 12.93
CA THR A 29 7.95 4.79 14.22
C THR A 29 7.14 4.06 15.29
N GLY A 30 6.43 2.99 14.94
CA GLY A 30 5.51 2.28 15.83
C GLY A 30 4.35 3.15 16.33
N ARG A 31 4.13 4.33 15.74
CA ARG A 31 3.08 5.24 16.19
C ARG A 31 1.77 4.88 15.52
N LYS A 32 0.70 4.84 16.32
CA LYS A 32 -0.67 4.67 15.80
C LYS A 32 -1.00 5.72 14.74
N VAL A 33 -1.56 5.25 13.63
CA VAL A 33 -2.02 6.09 12.52
C VAL A 33 -3.34 6.73 12.93
N ARG A 34 -3.37 8.07 12.94
CA ARG A 34 -4.57 8.84 13.30
C ARG A 34 -5.24 9.50 12.09
N ASN A 35 -4.52 9.62 10.98
CA ASN A 35 -5.00 10.31 9.79
C ASN A 35 -5.50 9.29 8.74
N PRO A 36 -6.76 9.36 8.29
CA PRO A 36 -7.29 8.48 7.25
C PRO A 36 -6.48 8.52 5.95
N ARG A 37 -5.95 9.69 5.56
CA ARG A 37 -5.14 9.83 4.34
C ARG A 37 -3.84 9.02 4.43
N GLN A 38 -3.23 8.98 5.61
CA GLN A 38 -2.02 8.20 5.86
C GLN A 38 -2.33 6.71 5.81
N ALA A 39 -3.46 6.29 6.38
CA ALA A 39 -3.90 4.90 6.34
C ALA A 39 -4.11 4.43 4.88
N ILE A 40 -4.76 5.24 4.04
CA ILE A 40 -4.93 4.95 2.60
C ILE A 40 -3.58 4.82 1.89
N ALA A 41 -2.62 5.70 2.18
CA ALA A 41 -1.29 5.64 1.58
C ALA A 41 -0.54 4.35 1.95
N ILE A 42 -0.66 3.90 3.21
CA ILE A 42 -0.10 2.62 3.68
C ILE A 42 -0.79 1.46 2.95
N ALA A 43 -2.12 1.45 2.91
CA ALA A 43 -2.89 0.40 2.24
C ALA A 43 -2.54 0.25 0.75
N LEU A 44 -2.42 1.36 0.01
CA LEU A 44 -2.02 1.33 -1.40
C LEU A 44 -0.57 0.85 -1.58
N SER A 45 0.32 1.23 -0.68
CA SER A 45 1.73 0.84 -0.73
C SER A 45 1.94 -0.62 -0.37
N GLU A 46 1.19 -1.15 0.59
CA GLU A 46 1.24 -2.56 1.01
C GLU A 46 0.54 -3.48 0.01
N ALA A 47 -0.55 -3.02 -0.60
CA ALA A 47 -1.20 -3.72 -1.72
C ALA A 47 -0.37 -3.66 -3.02
N GLY A 48 0.74 -2.93 -3.06
CA GLY A 48 1.50 -2.72 -4.30
C GLY A 48 0.66 -2.07 -5.42
N ALA A 49 -0.37 -1.30 -5.03
CA ALA A 49 -1.27 -0.59 -5.94
C ALA A 49 -0.83 0.87 -6.17
N SER A 50 0.28 1.28 -5.56
CA SER A 50 0.88 2.59 -5.76
C SER A 50 1.48 2.73 -7.16
N ARG A 51 1.12 3.81 -7.87
CA ARG A 51 1.63 4.14 -9.21
C ARG A 51 3.17 4.10 -9.31
N GLU A 52 3.83 4.61 -8.27
CA GLU A 52 5.29 4.69 -8.20
C GLU A 52 5.96 3.32 -8.09
N GLN A 53 5.30 2.33 -7.46
CA GLN A 53 5.80 0.97 -7.42
C GLN A 53 5.63 0.27 -8.77
N ASP A 54 4.55 0.52 -9.50
CA ASP A 54 4.32 -0.04 -10.83
C ASP A 54 5.39 0.46 -11.83
N GLU A 55 5.68 1.75 -11.80
CA GLU A 55 6.75 2.37 -12.58
C GLU A 55 8.14 1.90 -12.13
N GLY A 56 8.38 1.78 -10.83
CA GLY A 56 9.63 1.25 -10.28
C GLY A 56 9.87 -0.22 -10.67
N LYS A 57 8.82 -1.05 -10.71
CA LYS A 57 8.89 -2.46 -11.13
C LYS A 57 9.14 -2.58 -12.64
N ARG A 58 8.51 -1.70 -13.43
CA ARG A 58 8.77 -1.56 -14.88
C ARG A 58 10.21 -1.14 -15.17
N GLN A 59 10.72 -0.13 -14.46
CA GLN A 59 12.10 0.35 -14.60
C GLN A 59 13.14 -0.70 -14.15
N ARG A 60 12.90 -1.38 -13.01
CA ARG A 60 13.77 -2.47 -12.53
C ARG A 60 13.78 -3.65 -13.50
N GLY A 61 12.63 -4.03 -14.04
CA GLY A 61 12.51 -5.09 -15.05
C GLY A 61 13.19 -4.72 -16.38
N ALA A 62 13.13 -3.45 -16.80
CA ALA A 62 13.83 -2.97 -17.99
C ALA A 62 15.36 -2.94 -17.80
N LYS A 63 15.82 -2.64 -16.58
CA LYS A 63 17.26 -2.61 -16.24
C LYS A 63 17.88 -3.99 -16.08
N ALA A 64 17.10 -4.99 -15.62
CA ALA A 64 17.53 -6.38 -15.51
C ALA A 64 17.59 -7.13 -16.84
N ARG A 65 17.05 -6.53 -17.92
CA ARG A 65 17.05 -7.06 -19.29
C ARG A 65 18.10 -6.40 -20.20
N ARG A 66 18.88 -5.47 -19.65
CA ARG A 66 20.07 -4.88 -20.26
C ARG A 66 21.30 -5.56 -19.67
#